data_AF-A0A1G8EF43-F1
#
_entry.id   AF-A0A1G8EF43-F1
#
_cell.length_a   1.000
_cell.length_b   1.000
_cell.length_c   1.000
_cell.angle_alpha   90.00
_cell.angle_beta   90.00
_cell.angle_gamma   90.00
#
_symmetry.space_group_name_H-M   'P 1'
#
loop_
_entity.id
_entity.type
_entity.pdbx_description
1 polymer ?
#
loop_
_entity_poly.entity_id
_entity_poly.type
_entity_poly.pdbx_seq_one_letter_code
_entity_poly.pdbx_strand_id
1 'polypeptide(L)'
;MGMGAAKAGDSIVNAADIHIVLVPSPGGPVPTPQPFPFSGKIASNTSLNVRINGRPAATVGSMANNVPPHIAASGQFQVPPTNLGQVMLGSLTVRINGKGAARAGDLCETCHDLPPAGPQAPPPTVQVAGMSTVRMG
;
A
#
# COMPACT_ATOMS: atom_id res chain seq x y z
N MET A 1 21.96 11.32 0.11
CA MET A 1 20.93 12.15 0.77
C MET A 1 19.83 11.23 1.29
N GLY A 2 19.29 11.47 2.49
CA GLY A 2 18.25 10.61 3.06
C GLY A 2 16.89 10.70 2.34
N MET A 3 16.08 9.65 2.43
CA MET A 3 14.71 9.61 1.90
C MET A 3 13.76 10.34 2.85
N GLY A 4 12.70 10.95 2.32
CA GLY A 4 11.71 11.65 3.15
C GLY A 4 10.98 10.66 4.07
N ALA A 5 10.93 10.95 5.37
CA ALA A 5 10.25 10.10 6.34
C ALA A 5 8.72 10.19 6.22
N ALA A 6 8.07 9.03 6.25
CA ALA A 6 6.63 8.90 6.06
C ALA A 6 5.85 9.07 7.36
N LYS A 7 4.60 9.53 7.24
CA LYS A 7 3.69 9.83 8.35
C LYS A 7 2.24 9.58 7.95
N ALA A 8 1.34 9.60 8.94
CA ALA A 8 -0.08 9.53 8.69
C ALA A 8 -0.54 10.58 7.66
N GLY A 9 -1.34 10.15 6.69
CA GLY A 9 -1.82 10.94 5.57
C GLY A 9 -0.89 10.99 4.36
N ASP A 10 0.33 10.43 4.42
CA ASP A 10 1.07 9.99 3.24
C ASP A 10 0.38 8.76 2.62
N SER A 11 0.74 8.37 1.40
CA SER A 11 0.03 7.30 0.68
C SER A 11 0.88 6.05 0.47
N ILE A 12 0.23 4.89 0.41
CA ILE A 12 0.74 3.73 -0.34
C ILE A 12 0.09 3.81 -1.72
N VAL A 13 0.91 3.70 -2.75
CA VAL A 13 0.44 3.74 -4.13
C VAL A 13 0.92 2.52 -4.90
N ASN A 14 0.04 2.00 -5.74
CA ASN A 14 0.38 1.01 -6.73
C ASN A 14 -0.31 1.33 -8.06
N ALA A 15 0.38 1.09 -9.17
CA ALA A 15 -0.18 1.26 -10.50
C ALA A 15 -1.26 0.21 -10.80
N ALA A 16 -1.06 -1.03 -10.33
CA ALA A 16 -1.98 -2.13 -10.60
C ALA A 16 -1.89 -3.24 -9.54
N ASP A 17 -2.94 -3.35 -8.74
CA ASP A 17 -3.34 -4.54 -8.02
C ASP A 17 -4.07 -5.46 -8.99
N ILE A 18 -3.56 -6.68 -9.19
CA ILE A 18 -4.16 -7.63 -10.13
C ILE A 18 -5.15 -8.51 -9.37
N HIS A 19 -6.43 -8.39 -9.70
CA HIS A 19 -7.48 -9.27 -9.19
C HIS A 19 -8.14 -10.07 -10.31
N ILE A 20 -8.60 -11.26 -9.98
CA ILE A 20 -9.34 -12.13 -10.89
C ILE A 20 -10.82 -11.79 -10.77
N VAL A 21 -11.42 -11.43 -11.90
CA VAL A 21 -12.85 -11.14 -12.02
C VAL A 21 -13.52 -12.22 -12.85
N LEU A 22 -14.62 -12.77 -12.32
CA LEU A 22 -15.47 -13.73 -12.99
C LEU A 22 -16.42 -12.98 -13.95
N VAL A 23 -15.98 -12.80 -15.19
CA VAL A 23 -16.71 -12.04 -16.22
C VAL A 23 -17.81 -12.92 -16.84
N PRO A 24 -19.08 -12.50 -16.86
CA PRO A 24 -20.17 -13.28 -17.46
C PRO A 24 -19.94 -13.55 -18.96
N SER A 25 -20.23 -14.77 -19.40
CA SER A 25 -20.24 -15.17 -20.82
C SER A 25 -21.38 -16.17 -21.09
N PRO A 26 -21.73 -16.45 -22.37
CA PRO A 26 -22.76 -17.44 -22.69
C PRO A 26 -22.50 -18.85 -22.14
N GLY A 27 -21.23 -19.24 -21.95
CA GLY A 27 -20.83 -20.53 -21.37
C GLY A 27 -20.68 -20.52 -19.84
N GLY A 28 -21.01 -19.40 -19.17
CA GLY A 28 -20.77 -19.17 -17.75
C GLY A 28 -19.65 -18.16 -17.48
N PRO A 29 -19.37 -17.83 -16.20
CA PRO A 29 -18.34 -16.86 -15.86
C PRO A 29 -16.92 -17.33 -16.21
N VAL A 30 -16.10 -16.44 -16.79
CA VAL A 30 -14.71 -16.69 -17.16
C VAL A 30 -13.76 -15.93 -16.22
N PRO A 31 -12.86 -16.62 -15.48
CA PRO A 31 -11.85 -15.96 -14.65
C PRO A 31 -10.89 -15.12 -15.50
N THR A 32 -10.89 -13.82 -15.28
CA THR A 32 -10.13 -12.84 -16.05
C THR A 32 -9.30 -11.96 -15.12
N PRO A 33 -7.95 -12.00 -15.17
CA PRO A 33 -7.12 -11.05 -14.45
C PRO A 33 -7.36 -9.61 -14.95
N GLN A 34 -7.62 -8.69 -14.03
CA GLN A 34 -7.86 -7.28 -14.32
C GLN A 34 -7.01 -6.40 -13.38
N PRO A 35 -6.41 -5.31 -13.89
CA PRO A 35 -5.64 -4.37 -13.07
C PRO A 35 -6.55 -3.34 -12.39
N PHE A 36 -6.25 -3.03 -11.13
CA PHE A 36 -6.93 -2.00 -10.35
C PHE A 36 -5.91 -1.06 -9.70
N PRO A 37 -5.99 0.27 -9.89
CA PRO A 37 -5.07 1.18 -9.23
C PRO A 37 -5.32 1.22 -7.72
N PHE A 38 -4.23 1.31 -6.95
CA PHE A 38 -4.29 1.49 -5.50
C PHE A 38 -3.76 2.87 -5.11
N SER A 39 -4.54 3.63 -4.36
CA SER A 39 -4.11 4.88 -3.72
C SER A 39 -4.76 5.00 -2.35
N GLY A 40 -4.05 4.49 -1.34
CA GLY A 40 -4.55 4.49 0.03
C GLY A 40 -3.73 5.41 0.93
N LYS A 41 -4.40 6.20 1.77
CA LYS A 41 -3.71 7.01 2.79
C LYS A 41 -3.35 6.15 4.00
N ILE A 42 -2.11 6.26 4.45
CA ILE A 42 -1.63 5.66 5.69
C ILE A 42 -2.38 6.31 6.86
N ALA A 43 -3.15 5.51 7.59
CA ALA A 43 -4.05 6.01 8.62
C ALA A 43 -4.03 5.19 9.92
N SER A 44 -3.51 3.96 9.89
CA SER A 44 -3.49 3.07 11.06
C SER A 44 -2.12 2.41 11.21
N ASN A 45 -1.89 1.82 12.39
CA ASN A 45 -0.62 1.20 12.78
C ASN A 45 0.59 2.15 12.66
N THR A 46 0.36 3.45 12.84
CA THR A 46 1.41 4.48 12.96
C THR A 46 1.89 4.61 14.40
N SER A 47 2.99 5.35 14.62
CA SER A 47 3.51 5.63 15.95
C SER A 47 2.50 6.37 16.83
N LEU A 48 2.41 5.99 18.11
CA LEU A 48 1.52 6.63 19.09
C LEU A 48 2.09 7.95 19.66
N ASN A 49 3.40 8.14 19.59
CA ASN A 49 4.12 9.18 20.32
C ASN A 49 5.18 9.91 19.49
N VAL A 50 5.69 9.32 18.40
CA VAL A 50 6.64 9.99 17.50
C VAL A 50 5.86 10.64 16.36
N ARG A 51 6.14 11.92 16.12
CA ARG A 51 5.52 12.71 15.06
C ARG A 51 6.56 13.21 14.07
N ILE A 52 6.22 13.17 12.78
CA ILE A 52 6.97 13.77 11.67
C ILE A 52 6.06 14.84 11.06
N ASN A 53 6.54 16.07 10.95
CA ASN A 53 5.76 17.22 10.50
C ASN A 53 4.41 17.35 11.25
N GLY A 54 4.42 17.12 12.57
CA GLY A 54 3.23 17.20 13.41
C GLY A 54 2.23 16.04 13.29
N ARG A 55 2.51 15.02 12.46
CA ARG A 55 1.63 13.86 12.26
C ARG A 55 2.27 12.56 12.75
N PRO A 56 1.49 11.56 13.23
CA PRO A 56 2.02 10.26 13.64
C PRO A 56 2.97 9.65 12.61
N ALA A 57 4.17 9.26 13.02
CA ALA A 57 5.17 8.69 12.13
C ALA A 57 4.74 7.30 11.61
N ALA A 58 4.97 7.03 10.33
CA ALA A 58 4.73 5.72 9.74
C ALA A 58 5.96 4.81 9.93
N THR A 59 5.72 3.52 10.10
CA THR A 59 6.74 2.48 10.31
C THR A 59 6.38 1.23 9.53
N VAL A 60 7.29 0.25 9.51
CA VAL A 60 6.97 -1.10 9.04
C VAL A 60 5.70 -1.60 9.75
N GLY A 61 4.72 -2.05 8.97
CA GLY A 61 3.42 -2.49 9.43
C GLY A 61 2.35 -1.39 9.52
N SER A 62 2.68 -0.12 9.26
CA SER A 62 1.67 0.94 9.05
C SER A 62 0.79 0.58 7.85
N MET A 63 -0.50 0.92 7.95
CA MET A 63 -1.51 0.46 6.99
C MET A 63 -2.29 1.61 6.35
N ALA A 64 -2.74 1.35 5.12
CA ALA A 64 -3.56 2.22 4.31
C ALA A 64 -4.80 1.49 3.81
N ASN A 65 -5.91 2.22 3.64
CA ASN A 65 -7.12 1.73 2.98
C ASN A 65 -7.20 2.35 1.58
N ASN A 66 -7.48 1.55 0.56
CA ASN A 66 -7.63 2.05 -0.81
C ASN A 66 -8.83 2.98 -0.95
N VAL A 67 -8.67 4.09 -1.67
CA VAL A 67 -9.75 5.04 -1.94
C VAL A 67 -9.69 5.51 -3.41
N PRO A 68 -10.73 5.24 -4.23
CA PRO A 68 -11.90 4.40 -3.92
C PRO A 68 -11.52 2.92 -3.74
N PRO A 69 -12.37 2.11 -3.10
CA PRO A 69 -12.17 0.65 -3.09
C PRO A 69 -12.25 0.08 -4.51
N HIS A 70 -11.65 -1.09 -4.72
CA HIS A 70 -11.73 -1.83 -5.97
C HIS A 70 -13.17 -2.22 -6.27
N ILE A 71 -13.62 -1.80 -7.45
CA ILE A 71 -14.94 -2.10 -8.00
C ILE A 71 -14.72 -2.72 -9.36
N ALA A 72 -15.17 -3.97 -9.54
CA ALA A 72 -15.14 -4.62 -10.84
C ALA A 72 -16.12 -3.91 -11.79
N ALA A 73 -15.65 -3.57 -12.99
CA ALA A 73 -16.49 -2.93 -14.01
C ALA A 73 -17.59 -3.87 -14.54
N SER A 74 -17.33 -5.18 -14.50
CA SER A 74 -18.26 -6.24 -14.90
C SER A 74 -18.03 -7.50 -14.07
N GLY A 75 -19.07 -8.26 -13.75
CA GLY A 75 -18.92 -9.52 -13.03
C GLY A 75 -18.62 -9.33 -11.54
N GLN A 76 -18.05 -10.37 -10.93
CA GLN A 76 -17.71 -10.39 -9.49
C GLN A 76 -16.26 -10.81 -9.31
N PHE A 77 -15.60 -10.28 -8.28
CA PHE A 77 -14.27 -10.76 -7.91
C PHE A 77 -14.34 -12.24 -7.52
N GLN A 78 -13.38 -13.04 -7.98
CA GLN A 78 -13.23 -14.41 -7.53
C GLN A 78 -12.87 -14.46 -6.04
N VAL A 79 -11.98 -13.56 -5.60
CA VAL A 79 -11.66 -13.30 -4.19
C VAL A 79 -11.97 -11.83 -3.90
N PRO A 80 -12.88 -11.51 -2.96
CA PRO A 80 -13.18 -10.12 -2.62
C PRO A 80 -11.91 -9.37 -2.19
N PRO A 81 -11.61 -8.19 -2.78
CA PRO A 81 -10.40 -7.44 -2.48
C PRO A 81 -10.47 -6.87 -1.06
N THR A 82 -9.39 -7.04 -0.29
CA THR A 82 -9.32 -6.47 1.07
C THR A 82 -9.22 -4.95 1.06
N ASN A 83 -8.73 -4.36 -0.04
CA ASN A 83 -8.47 -2.92 -0.18
C ASN A 83 -7.47 -2.38 0.85
N LEU A 84 -6.64 -3.25 1.42
CA LEU A 84 -5.64 -2.88 2.41
C LEU A 84 -4.25 -2.84 1.77
N GLY A 85 -3.46 -1.87 2.19
CA GLY A 85 -2.03 -1.77 1.91
C GLY A 85 -1.24 -1.73 3.21
N GLN A 86 -0.03 -2.29 3.21
CA GLN A 86 0.86 -2.32 4.36
C GLN A 86 2.30 -1.98 3.95
N VAL A 87 2.98 -1.18 4.77
CA VAL A 87 4.41 -0.93 4.62
C VAL A 87 5.20 -2.17 5.03
N MET A 88 5.99 -2.74 4.12
CA MET A 88 6.72 -3.99 4.34
C MET A 88 8.19 -3.74 4.70
N LEU A 89 8.80 -2.72 4.08
CA LEU A 89 10.18 -2.33 4.35
C LEU A 89 10.25 -0.92 4.94
N GLY A 90 11.35 -0.64 5.63
CA GLY A 90 11.63 0.65 6.26
C GLY A 90 13.13 0.87 6.38
N SER A 91 13.54 1.92 7.10
CA SER A 91 14.96 2.12 7.44
C SER A 91 15.50 0.96 8.27
N LEU A 92 16.72 0.52 7.94
CA LEU A 92 17.45 -0.53 8.66
C LEU A 92 18.13 0.00 9.93
N THR A 93 18.36 1.31 10.00
CA THR A 93 19.14 1.96 11.07
C THR A 93 18.28 2.89 11.92
N VAL A 94 17.28 3.55 11.33
CA VAL A 94 16.35 4.42 12.04
C VAL A 94 15.12 3.63 12.44
N ARG A 95 14.95 3.45 13.75
CA ARG A 95 13.79 2.78 14.32
C ARG A 95 12.90 3.77 15.08
N ILE A 96 11.59 3.64 14.89
CA ILE A 96 10.55 4.34 15.63
C ILE A 96 9.73 3.27 16.35
N ASN A 97 9.65 3.35 17.68
CA ASN A 97 8.96 2.36 18.51
C ASN A 97 9.42 0.92 18.23
N GLY A 98 10.73 0.73 18.05
CA GLY A 98 11.33 -0.58 17.76
C GLY A 98 11.15 -1.08 16.32
N LYS A 99 10.39 -0.38 15.48
CA LYS A 99 10.13 -0.76 14.08
C LYS A 99 10.92 0.13 13.11
N GLY A 100 11.30 -0.40 11.95
CA GLY A 100 11.94 0.40 10.90
C GLY A 100 11.06 1.59 10.51
N ALA A 101 11.61 2.80 10.49
CA ALA A 101 10.88 3.99 10.11
C ALA A 101 10.60 3.97 8.60
N ALA A 102 9.34 4.22 8.21
CA ALA A 102 8.95 4.20 6.80
C ALA A 102 9.40 5.49 6.09
N ARG A 103 9.76 5.38 4.81
CA ARG A 103 10.31 6.45 3.98
C ARG A 103 9.71 6.39 2.58
N ALA A 104 9.83 7.49 1.85
CA ALA A 104 9.48 7.55 0.43
C ALA A 104 10.17 6.42 -0.34
N GLY A 105 9.41 5.70 -1.17
CA GLY A 105 9.90 4.59 -1.99
C GLY A 105 10.09 3.26 -1.26
N ASP A 106 9.88 3.19 0.07
CA ASP A 106 9.94 1.90 0.76
C ASP A 106 8.82 0.97 0.25
N LEU A 107 9.17 -0.32 0.09
CA LEU A 107 8.27 -1.32 -0.48
C LEU A 107 7.09 -1.60 0.44
N CYS A 108 5.94 -1.76 -0.19
CA CYS A 108 4.66 -2.08 0.44
C CYS A 108 4.05 -3.32 -0.23
N GLU A 109 3.03 -3.88 0.41
CA GLU A 109 2.15 -4.88 -0.19
C GLU A 109 0.72 -4.31 -0.19
N THR A 110 -0.02 -4.52 -1.27
CA THR A 110 -1.45 -4.19 -1.36
C THR A 110 -2.26 -5.45 -1.65
N CYS A 111 -3.56 -5.35 -1.90
CA CYS A 111 -4.36 -6.53 -2.15
C CYS A 111 -4.15 -7.00 -3.59
N HIS A 112 -3.73 -8.25 -3.81
CA HIS A 112 -3.59 -8.81 -5.15
C HIS A 112 -3.85 -10.32 -5.13
N ASP A 113 -4.33 -10.84 -6.25
CA ASP A 113 -4.49 -12.28 -6.49
C ASP A 113 -3.26 -12.81 -7.25
N LEU A 114 -2.57 -11.95 -7.99
CA LEU A 114 -1.41 -12.30 -8.82
C LEU A 114 -0.22 -11.34 -8.58
N PRO A 115 1.00 -11.86 -8.40
CA PRO A 115 1.31 -13.29 -8.18
C PRO A 115 0.65 -13.80 -6.88
N PRO A 116 0.23 -15.08 -6.80
CA PRO A 116 -0.41 -15.61 -5.56
C PRO A 116 0.56 -15.70 -4.38
N ALA A 117 1.86 -15.78 -4.66
CA ALA A 117 2.92 -15.82 -3.68
C ALA A 117 4.14 -15.07 -4.24
N GLY A 118 4.85 -14.37 -3.36
CA GLY A 118 6.00 -13.54 -3.71
C GLY A 118 5.64 -12.06 -3.75
N PRO A 119 6.64 -11.18 -3.88
CA PRO A 119 6.39 -9.75 -3.83
C PRO A 119 5.56 -9.33 -5.04
N GLN A 120 4.58 -8.47 -4.78
CA GLN A 120 3.71 -7.92 -5.79
C GLN A 120 4.52 -7.20 -6.91
N ALA A 121 4.07 -7.35 -8.16
CA ALA A 121 4.65 -6.70 -9.32
C ALA A 121 3.55 -6.00 -10.16
N PRO A 122 3.66 -4.69 -10.46
CA PRO A 122 4.68 -3.76 -9.97
C PRO A 122 4.61 -3.58 -8.43
N PRO A 123 5.75 -3.32 -7.76
CA PRO A 123 5.77 -3.23 -6.32
C PRO A 123 5.10 -1.93 -5.84
N PRO A 124 4.12 -2.01 -4.92
CA PRO A 124 3.58 -0.84 -4.24
C PRO A 124 4.67 -0.13 -3.44
N THR A 125 4.57 1.20 -3.35
CA THR A 125 5.56 2.00 -2.61
C THR A 125 4.89 3.07 -1.76
N VAL A 126 5.60 3.51 -0.72
CA VAL A 126 5.22 4.69 0.04
C VAL A 126 5.48 5.96 -0.78
N GLN A 127 4.43 6.75 -0.98
CA GLN A 127 4.49 8.10 -1.51
C GLN A 127 4.31 9.12 -0.38
N VAL A 128 5.39 9.84 -0.07
CA VAL A 128 5.33 10.93 0.92
C VAL A 128 4.73 12.18 0.29
N ALA A 129 3.67 12.72 0.89
CA ALA A 129 3.01 13.91 0.40
C ALA A 129 3.77 15.17 0.82
N GLY A 130 4.09 16.02 -0.16
CA GLY A 130 4.82 17.27 0.06
C GLY A 130 6.27 17.05 0.52
N MET A 131 6.90 18.12 1.02
CA MET A 131 8.27 18.06 1.50
C MET A 131 8.33 17.52 2.94
N SER A 132 8.94 16.34 3.14
CA SER A 132 9.33 15.92 4.48
C SER A 132 10.54 16.72 4.94
N THR A 133 10.45 17.37 6.10
CA THR A 133 11.60 18.04 6.72
C THR A 133 12.52 17.05 7.45
N VAL A 134 12.01 15.84 7.72
CA VAL A 134 12.79 14.71 8.26
C VAL A 134 13.24 13.81 7.12
N ARG A 135 14.55 13.58 7.04
CA ARG A 135 15.21 12.73 6.03
C ARG A 135 15.94 11.59 6.74
N MET A 136 15.79 10.36 6.26
CA MET A 136 16.34 9.16 6.91
C MET A 136 17.21 8.36 5.94
N GLY A 137 18.37 7.90 6.43
CA GLY A 137 19.25 6.93 5.78
C GLY A 137 18.79 5.49 6.01
#